data_AF-A0A3D4YEJ7-F1
#
_entry.id   AF-A0A3D4YEJ7-F1
#
_cell.length_a   1.000
_cell.length_b   1.000
_cell.length_c   1.000
_cell.angle_alpha   90.00
_cell.angle_beta   90.00
_cell.angle_gamma   90.00
#
_symmetry.space_group_name_H-M   'P 1'
#
loop_
_entity.id
_entity.type
_entity.pdbx_description
1 polymer ?
#
loop_
_entity_poly.entity_id
_entity_poly.type
_entity_poly.pdbx_seq_one_letter_code
_entity_poly.pdbx_strand_id
1 'polypeptide(L)' 'IAAYGVMSTPALVVDGKVVSFGKVLKTDEVVDLLKKVRNV' A
#
# COMPACT_ATOMS: atom_id res chain seq x y z
N ILE A 1 -13.24 2.87 -1.75
CA ILE A 1 -12.41 3.10 -0.54
C ILE A 1 -12.72 2.05 0.52
N ALA A 2 -13.93 2.01 1.10
CA ALA A 2 -14.34 0.94 2.05
C ALA A 2 -14.31 -0.48 1.44
N ALA A 3 -14.62 -0.61 0.14
CA ALA A 3 -14.58 -1.89 -0.58
C ALA A 3 -13.18 -2.56 -0.62
N TYR A 4 -12.11 -1.79 -0.41
CA TYR A 4 -10.75 -2.30 -0.32
C TYR A 4 -10.27 -2.43 1.15
N GLY A 5 -11.13 -2.24 2.15
CA GLY A 5 -10.74 -2.26 3.57
C GLY A 5 -10.01 -1.00 4.05
N VAL A 6 -9.97 0.07 3.23
CA VAL A 6 -9.36 1.35 3.62
C VAL A 6 -10.38 2.15 4.43
N MET A 7 -10.13 2.26 5.74
CA MET A 7 -10.96 3.06 6.66
C MET A 7 -10.55 4.54 6.69
N SER A 8 -9.29 4.84 6.40
CA SER A 8 -8.73 6.20 6.42
C SER A 8 -7.76 6.40 5.25
N THR A 9 -7.86 7.53 4.56
CA THR A 9 -6.91 7.97 3.53
C THR A 9 -5.79 8.80 4.15
N PRO A 10 -4.56 8.78 3.63
CA PRO A 10 -4.08 8.11 2.42
C PRO A 10 -3.80 6.62 2.60
N ALA A 11 -3.98 5.83 1.55
CA ALA A 11 -3.71 4.38 1.54
C ALA A 11 -3.14 3.93 0.19
N LEU A 12 -2.32 2.88 0.20
CA LEU A 12 -1.74 2.26 -1.00
C LEU A 12 -2.27 0.83 -1.14
N VAL A 13 -2.81 0.50 -2.31
CA VAL A 13 -3.36 -0.81 -2.66
C VAL A 13 -2.62 -1.33 -3.89
N VAL A 14 -2.11 -2.55 -3.82
CA VAL A 14 -1.38 -3.22 -4.91
C VAL A 14 -2.04 -4.59 -5.13
N ASP A 15 -2.42 -4.89 -6.38
CA ASP A 15 -3.05 -6.16 -6.76
C ASP A 15 -4.27 -6.54 -5.88
N GLY A 16 -5.08 -5.53 -5.51
CA GLY A 16 -6.26 -5.69 -4.65
C GLY A 16 -5.96 -5.84 -3.15
N LYS A 17 -4.69 -5.90 -2.75
CA LYS A 17 -4.25 -5.96 -1.35
C LYS A 17 -3.82 -4.58 -0.84
N VAL A 18 -4.32 -4.19 0.33
CA VAL A 18 -3.87 -2.97 1.02
C VAL A 18 -2.47 -3.21 1.58
N VAL A 19 -1.53 -2.35 1.21
CA VAL A 19 -0.12 -2.41 1.65
C VAL A 19 0.28 -1.24 2.54
N SER A 20 -0.51 -0.16 2.58
CA SER A 20 -0.36 0.95 3.52
C SER A 20 -1.69 1.65 3.78
N PHE A 21 -1.88 2.14 5.00
CA PHE A 21 -3.03 2.92 5.43
C PHE A 21 -2.58 4.01 6.42
N GLY A 22 -3.13 5.21 6.29
CA GLY A 22 -2.93 6.32 7.24
C GLY A 22 -1.55 7.00 7.20
N LYS A 23 -0.66 6.64 6.27
CA LYS A 23 0.67 7.25 6.12
C LYS A 23 1.00 7.51 4.65
N VAL A 24 1.52 8.71 4.37
CA VAL A 24 2.17 9.00 3.09
C VAL A 24 3.54 8.34 3.12
N LEU A 25 3.71 7.31 2.31
CA LEU A 25 4.96 6.58 2.17
C LEU A 25 5.98 7.42 1.39
N LYS A 26 7.25 7.33 1.79
CA LYS A 26 8.36 7.82 0.96
C LYS A 26 8.60 6.88 -0.21
N THR A 27 9.23 7.38 -1.26
CA THR A 27 9.50 6.62 -2.49
C THR A 27 10.21 5.30 -2.19
N ASP A 28 11.21 5.31 -1.30
CA ASP A 28 11.98 4.11 -0.93
C ASP A 28 11.11 3.05 -0.22
N GLU A 29 10.22 3.48 0.68
CA GLU A 29 9.29 2.58 1.38
C GLU A 29 8.32 1.91 0.39
N VAL A 30 7.87 2.66 -0.63
CA VAL A 30 7.01 2.11 -1.70
C VAL A 30 7.77 1.06 -2.52
N VAL A 31 9.03 1.33 -2.87
CA VAL A 31 9.87 0.39 -3.63
C VAL A 31 10.08 -0.91 -2.85
N ASP A 32 10.39 -0.82 -1.55
CA ASP A 32 10.55 -1.99 -0.70
C ASP A 32 9.26 -2.80 -0.55
N LEU A 33 8.12 -2.12 -0.43
CA LEU A 33 6.81 -2.77 -0.38
C LEU A 33 6.49 -3.48 -1.70
N LEU A 34 6.76 -2.84 -2.85
CA LEU A 34 6.52 -3.44 -4.16
C LEU A 34 7.40 -4.66 -4.40
N LYS A 35 8.68 -4.62 -4.01
CA LYS A 35 9.58 -5.78 -4.06
C LYS A 35 9.07 -6.93 -3.19
N LYS A 36 8.66 -6.64 -1.96
CA LYS A 36 8.08 -7.64 -1.04
C LYS A 36 6.79 -8.27 -1.57
N VAL A 37 5.95 -7.48 -2.24
CA VAL A 37 4.68 -7.98 -2.80
C VAL A 37 4.93 -8.83 -4.05
N ARG A 38 5.93 -8.47 -4.86
CA ARG A 38 6.25 -9.16 -6.12
C ARG A 38 7.31 -10.26 -5.99
N ASN A 39 7.93 -10.44 -4.82
CA ASN A 39 8.99 -11.44 -4.55
C ASN A 39 10.06 -11.50 -5.67
N VAL A 40 10.51 -10.31 -6.10
CA VAL A 40 11.65 -10.13 -7.04
C VAL A 40 12.91 -9.70 -6.30
#